data_AF-A0A315WYM3-F1
#
_entry.id   AF-A0A315WYM3-F1
#
_cell.length_a   1.000
_cell.length_b   1.000
_cell.length_c   1.000
_cell.angle_alpha   90.00
_cell.angle_beta   90.00
_cell.angle_gamma   90.00
#
_symmetry.space_group_name_H-M   'P 1'
#
loop_
_entity.id
_entity.type
_entity.pdbx_description
1 polymer ?
#
loop_
_entity_poly.entity_id
_entity_poly.type
_entity_poly.pdbx_seq_one_letter_code
_entity_poly.pdbx_strand_id
1 'polypeptide(L)'
;MQIRQMTHNDLPSASALCLETFMQAVAPSLSAQGVASFAKVAAQAAFAERMKGDNLMLVCVAEGAIRGMVEFKGRCHVAMLFVAPSWQHRGIGKHLVDAALEHARADVVTVRASLSAVAAYQRYGFVLSGEVGEFAGLVYQPMEKRLHI
;
A
#
# COMPACT_ATOMS: atom_id res chain seq x y z
N MET A 1 3.60 -10.20 -16.18
CA MET A 1 3.51 -9.27 -15.04
C MET A 1 4.90 -9.10 -14.48
N GLN A 2 5.35 -7.87 -14.21
CA GLN A 2 6.69 -7.58 -13.73
C GLN A 2 6.60 -6.69 -12.49
N ILE A 3 7.31 -7.05 -11.42
CA ILE A 3 7.53 -6.16 -10.28
C ILE A 3 8.88 -5.47 -10.45
N ARG A 4 8.90 -4.15 -10.27
CA ARG A 4 10.12 -3.35 -10.29
C ARG A 4 10.00 -2.15 -9.37
N GLN A 5 11.13 -1.53 -9.07
CA GLN A 5 11.13 -0.25 -8.37
C GLN A 5 10.41 0.83 -9.18
N MET A 6 9.63 1.65 -8.47
CA MET A 6 8.95 2.81 -9.04
C MET A 6 9.96 3.90 -9.39
N THR A 7 9.74 4.57 -10.52
CA THR A 7 10.55 5.69 -11.01
C THR A 7 9.72 6.99 -11.03
N HIS A 8 10.37 8.13 -11.23
CA HIS A 8 9.65 9.41 -11.34
C HIS A 8 8.63 9.44 -12.50
N ASN A 9 8.88 8.69 -13.58
CA ASN A 9 7.97 8.60 -14.72
C ASN A 9 6.68 7.83 -14.38
N ASP A 10 6.70 7.01 -13.32
CA ASP A 10 5.54 6.23 -12.88
C ASP A 10 4.60 7.04 -11.99
N LEU A 11 5.04 8.19 -11.45
CA LEU A 11 4.30 8.98 -10.47
C LEU A 11 2.87 9.34 -10.91
N PRO A 12 2.62 9.79 -12.15
CA PRO A 12 1.26 10.08 -12.58
C PRO A 12 0.35 8.84 -12.53
N SER A 13 0.83 7.70 -13.02
CA SER A 13 0.07 6.45 -13.07
C SER A 13 -0.13 5.83 -11.69
N ALA A 14 0.88 5.88 -10.82
CA ALA A 14 0.79 5.40 -9.45
C ALA A 14 -0.18 6.23 -8.60
N SER A 15 -0.13 7.57 -8.76
CA SER A 15 -1.07 8.49 -8.12
C SER A 15 -2.51 8.25 -8.56
N ALA A 16 -2.74 8.14 -9.87
CA ALA A 16 -4.06 7.85 -10.43
C ALA A 16 -4.62 6.51 -9.92
N LEU A 17 -3.79 5.46 -9.93
CA LEU A 17 -4.16 4.13 -9.41
C LEU A 17 -4.57 4.17 -7.94
N CYS A 18 -3.77 4.84 -7.09
CA CYS A 18 -4.06 4.98 -5.66
C CYS A 18 -5.39 5.69 -5.43
N LEU A 19 -5.59 6.83 -6.12
CA LEU A 19 -6.82 7.61 -5.99
C LEU A 19 -8.04 6.82 -6.47
N GLU A 20 -7.98 6.20 -7.65
CA GLU A 20 -9.09 5.39 -8.18
C GLU A 20 -9.47 4.27 -7.22
N THR A 21 -8.49 3.48 -6.78
CA THR A 21 -8.72 2.33 -5.90
C THR A 21 -9.27 2.77 -4.55
N PHE A 22 -8.71 3.84 -3.98
CA PHE A 22 -9.18 4.40 -2.71
C PHE A 22 -10.60 4.96 -2.80
N MET A 23 -10.91 5.69 -3.88
CA MET A 23 -12.24 6.28 -4.08
C MET A 23 -13.34 5.23 -4.21
N GLN A 24 -13.03 4.06 -4.78
CA GLN A 24 -13.98 2.97 -4.89
C GLN A 24 -14.10 2.16 -3.59
N ALA A 25 -12.98 1.83 -2.94
CA ALA A 25 -12.96 0.84 -1.86
C ALA A 25 -13.07 1.45 -0.45
N VAL A 26 -12.62 2.68 -0.25
CA VAL A 26 -12.46 3.27 1.09
C VAL A 26 -13.25 4.55 1.24
N ALA A 27 -13.23 5.46 0.25
CA ALA A 27 -13.89 6.76 0.34
C ALA A 27 -15.37 6.72 0.75
N PRO A 28 -16.21 5.75 0.33
CA PRO A 28 -17.62 5.68 0.77
C PRO A 28 -17.79 5.47 2.28
N SER A 29 -16.76 4.97 2.96
CA SER A 29 -16.75 4.72 4.41
C SER A 29 -16.12 5.86 5.22
N LEU A 30 -15.63 6.92 4.57
CA LEU A 30 -14.85 7.97 5.21
C LEU A 30 -15.53 9.33 5.14
N SER A 31 -15.11 10.23 6.03
CA SER A 31 -15.47 11.64 5.97
C SER A 31 -14.78 12.36 4.81
N ALA A 32 -15.29 13.53 4.43
CA ALA A 32 -14.65 14.41 3.45
C ALA A 32 -13.20 14.77 3.85
N GLN A 33 -12.93 14.88 5.16
CA GLN A 33 -11.58 15.10 5.68
C GLN A 33 -10.65 13.90 5.42
N GLY A 34 -11.13 12.66 5.62
CA GLY A 34 -10.37 11.45 5.34
C GLY A 34 -10.00 11.34 3.85
N VAL A 35 -10.96 11.64 2.96
CA VAL A 35 -10.73 11.68 1.51
C VAL A 35 -9.69 12.72 1.13
N ALA A 36 -9.82 13.96 1.62
CA ALA A 36 -8.87 15.03 1.34
C ALA A 36 -7.46 14.72 1.89
N SER A 37 -7.38 14.07 3.06
CA SER A 37 -6.12 13.67 3.67
C SER A 37 -5.41 12.60 2.82
N PHE A 38 -6.14 11.58 2.37
CA PHE A 38 -5.57 10.56 1.50
C PHE A 38 -5.14 11.13 0.14
N ALA A 39 -5.92 12.02 -0.46
CA ALA A 39 -5.58 12.65 -1.73
C ALA A 39 -4.23 13.38 -1.68
N LYS A 40 -3.91 14.03 -0.55
CA LYS A 40 -2.59 14.65 -0.33
C LYS A 40 -1.46 13.62 -0.25
N VAL A 41 -1.69 12.48 0.41
CA VAL A 41 -0.70 11.41 0.56
C VAL A 41 -0.42 10.71 -0.77
N ALA A 42 -1.46 10.51 -1.59
CA ALA A 42 -1.38 9.90 -2.90
C ALA A 42 -0.97 10.88 -4.03
N ALA A 43 -0.69 12.15 -3.71
CA ALA A 43 -0.26 13.14 -4.70
C ALA A 43 1.14 12.83 -5.24
N GLN A 44 1.37 13.13 -6.53
CA GLN A 44 2.65 12.91 -7.20
C GLN A 44 3.82 13.56 -6.47
N ALA A 45 3.66 14.81 -6.00
CA ALA A 45 4.68 15.51 -5.23
C ALA A 45 4.99 14.81 -3.91
N ALA A 46 3.98 14.28 -3.21
CA ALA A 46 4.16 13.57 -1.96
C ALA A 46 4.91 12.24 -2.17
N PHE A 47 4.63 11.53 -3.26
CA PHE A 47 5.43 10.39 -3.68
C PHE A 47 6.88 10.77 -3.99
N ALA A 48 7.08 11.81 -4.79
CA ALA A 48 8.42 12.28 -5.16
C ALA A 48 9.27 12.63 -3.93
N GLU A 49 8.69 13.28 -2.92
CA GLU A 49 9.40 13.55 -1.66
C GLU A 49 9.73 12.26 -0.90
N ARG A 50 8.79 11.30 -0.82
CA ARG A 50 9.03 10.02 -0.14
C ARG A 50 10.05 9.14 -0.85
N MET A 51 10.18 9.26 -2.17
CA MET A 51 11.23 8.59 -2.95
C MET A 51 12.65 9.09 -2.62
N LYS A 52 12.80 10.29 -2.03
CA LYS A 52 14.11 10.79 -1.57
C LYS A 52 14.56 10.14 -0.25
N GLY A 53 13.65 9.51 0.49
CA GLY A 53 13.94 8.82 1.75
C GLY A 53 14.28 7.33 1.56
N ASP A 54 14.35 6.58 2.67
CA ASP A 54 14.56 5.12 2.67
C ASP A 54 13.26 4.32 2.43
N ASN A 55 12.29 4.92 1.71
CA ASN A 55 11.04 4.25 1.38
C ASN A 55 11.25 3.43 0.10
N LEU A 56 11.07 2.12 0.19
CA LEU A 56 11.03 1.27 -0.99
C LEU A 56 9.64 1.36 -1.61
N MET A 57 9.57 1.78 -2.88
CA MET A 57 8.32 1.80 -3.64
C MET A 57 8.44 0.85 -4.83
N LEU A 58 7.56 -0.15 -4.87
CA LEU A 58 7.51 -1.13 -5.95
C LEU A 58 6.19 -0.99 -6.71
N VAL A 59 6.24 -1.25 -8.00
CA VAL A 59 5.07 -1.28 -8.89
C VAL A 59 4.98 -2.63 -9.59
N CYS A 60 3.76 -3.11 -9.80
CA CYS A 60 3.46 -4.24 -10.66
C CYS A 60 2.98 -3.72 -12.00
N VAL A 61 3.74 -3.98 -13.06
CA VAL A 61 3.41 -3.62 -14.43
C VAL A 61 2.87 -4.84 -15.17
N ALA A 62 1.71 -4.67 -15.80
CA ALA A 62 1.12 -5.67 -16.69
C ALA A 62 0.46 -4.96 -17.87
N GLU A 63 0.66 -5.49 -19.08
CA GLU A 63 0.13 -4.93 -20.32
C GLU A 63 0.54 -3.45 -20.53
N GLY A 64 1.79 -3.12 -20.19
CA GLY A 64 2.32 -1.76 -20.34
C GLY A 64 1.81 -0.73 -19.33
N ALA A 65 0.97 -1.12 -18.37
CA ALA A 65 0.40 -0.22 -17.36
C ALA A 65 0.68 -0.69 -15.93
N ILE A 66 0.71 0.26 -15.00
CA ILE A 66 0.81 -0.03 -13.56
C ILE A 66 -0.53 -0.59 -13.09
N ARG A 67 -0.53 -1.83 -12.60
CA ARG A 67 -1.73 -2.52 -12.08
C ARG A 67 -1.72 -2.67 -10.57
N GLY A 68 -0.60 -2.37 -9.92
CA GLY A 68 -0.49 -2.37 -8.47
C GLY A 68 0.73 -1.62 -8.00
N MET A 69 0.72 -1.16 -6.76
CA MET A 69 1.88 -0.59 -6.12
C MET A 69 1.91 -0.90 -4.62
N VAL A 70 3.12 -0.89 -4.05
CA VAL A 70 3.36 -0.97 -2.61
C VAL A 70 4.40 0.09 -2.21
N GLU A 71 4.16 0.75 -1.09
CA GLU A 71 5.14 1.59 -0.41
C GLU A 71 5.53 0.93 0.91
N PHE A 72 6.81 0.63 1.05
CA PHE A 72 7.41 0.01 2.22
C PHE A 72 8.35 1.00 2.91
N LYS A 73 7.81 1.68 3.91
CA LYS A 73 8.45 2.76 4.66
C LYS A 73 9.46 2.19 5.66
N GLY A 74 10.69 2.70 5.62
CA GLY A 74 11.76 2.32 6.55
C GLY A 74 12.07 0.82 6.57
N ARG A 75 11.66 0.09 5.51
CA ARG A 75 11.83 -1.36 5.38
C ARG A 75 11.26 -2.18 6.56
N CYS A 76 10.22 -1.66 7.20
CA CYS A 76 9.53 -2.31 8.32
C CYS A 76 8.02 -2.01 8.37
N HIS A 77 7.51 -1.11 7.54
CA HIS A 77 6.09 -0.74 7.55
C HIS A 77 5.50 -0.65 6.14
N VAL A 78 4.47 -1.45 5.86
CA VAL A 78 3.70 -1.33 4.62
C VAL A 78 2.79 -0.11 4.76
N ALA A 79 3.23 1.01 4.19
CA ALA A 79 2.53 2.29 4.29
C ALA A 79 1.35 2.37 3.31
N MET A 80 1.51 1.79 2.11
CA MET A 80 0.47 1.75 1.09
C MET A 80 0.53 0.46 0.29
N LEU A 81 -0.64 -0.06 -0.07
CA LEU A 81 -0.79 -1.20 -0.98
C LEU A 81 -2.08 -1.01 -1.78
N PHE A 82 -1.95 -0.86 -3.09
CA PHE A 82 -3.09 -0.66 -3.98
C PHE A 82 -2.96 -1.57 -5.20
N VAL A 83 -4.09 -2.14 -5.64
CA VAL A 83 -4.20 -2.97 -6.84
C VAL A 83 -5.42 -2.50 -7.60
N ALA A 84 -5.25 -2.30 -8.91
CA ALA A 84 -6.30 -1.80 -9.79
C ALA A 84 -7.55 -2.69 -9.64
N PRO A 85 -8.76 -2.13 -9.48
CA PRO A 85 -9.97 -2.91 -9.18
C PRO A 85 -10.19 -4.12 -10.11
N SER A 86 -10.00 -3.94 -11.42
CA SER A 86 -10.13 -5.00 -12.44
C SER A 86 -9.03 -6.08 -12.41
N TRP A 87 -7.97 -5.85 -11.63
CA TRP A 87 -6.81 -6.73 -11.45
C TRP A 87 -6.69 -7.29 -10.03
N GLN A 88 -7.66 -6.99 -9.14
CA GLN A 88 -7.73 -7.58 -7.82
C GLN A 88 -8.02 -9.10 -7.91
N HIS A 89 -7.77 -9.81 -6.81
CA HIS A 89 -7.92 -11.27 -6.72
C HIS A 89 -7.02 -12.11 -7.65
N ARG A 90 -6.03 -11.51 -8.32
CA ARG A 90 -5.04 -12.18 -9.18
C ARG A 90 -3.68 -12.42 -8.50
N GLY A 91 -3.60 -12.31 -7.17
CA GLY A 91 -2.36 -12.47 -6.41
C GLY A 91 -1.37 -11.29 -6.47
N ILE A 92 -1.68 -10.20 -7.19
CA ILE A 92 -0.78 -9.03 -7.33
C ILE A 92 -0.41 -8.42 -5.98
N GLY A 93 -1.39 -8.23 -5.10
CA GLY A 93 -1.14 -7.65 -3.77
C GLY A 93 -0.17 -8.51 -2.95
N LYS A 94 -0.31 -9.84 -3.02
CA LYS A 94 0.60 -10.78 -2.37
C LYS A 94 2.01 -10.66 -2.94
N HIS A 95 2.17 -10.71 -4.27
CA HIS A 95 3.48 -10.62 -4.91
C HIS A 95 4.20 -9.30 -4.61
N LEU A 96 3.46 -8.18 -4.56
CA LEU A 96 4.02 -6.88 -4.18
C LEU A 96 4.53 -6.88 -2.74
N VAL A 97 3.72 -7.41 -1.81
CA VAL A 97 4.11 -7.51 -0.40
C VAL A 97 5.32 -8.44 -0.25
N ASP A 98 5.31 -9.63 -0.84
CA ASP A 98 6.44 -10.57 -0.77
C ASP A 98 7.73 -9.93 -1.29
N ALA A 99 7.69 -9.27 -2.45
CA ALA A 99 8.83 -8.56 -3.01
C ALA A 99 9.33 -7.42 -2.10
N ALA A 100 8.42 -6.74 -1.39
CA ALA A 100 8.82 -5.72 -0.41
C ALA A 100 9.45 -6.36 0.84
N LEU A 101 8.97 -7.53 1.29
CA LEU A 101 9.49 -8.24 2.46
C LEU A 101 10.91 -8.77 2.25
N GLU A 102 11.31 -9.10 1.02
CA GLU A 102 12.71 -9.45 0.66
C GLU A 102 13.71 -8.33 1.00
N HIS A 103 13.21 -7.10 1.15
CA HIS A 103 13.99 -5.92 1.46
C HIS A 103 13.83 -5.46 2.91
N ALA A 104 13.15 -6.24 3.76
CA ALA A 104 12.93 -5.92 5.16
C ALA A 104 14.25 -5.87 5.94
N ARG A 105 14.31 -4.94 6.91
CA ARG A 105 15.46 -4.78 7.83
C ARG A 105 15.07 -4.99 9.30
N ALA A 106 13.90 -5.56 9.52
CA ALA A 106 13.35 -5.79 10.85
C ALA A 106 12.66 -7.14 10.89
N ASP A 107 12.73 -7.79 12.06
CA ASP A 107 12.08 -9.08 12.31
C ASP A 107 10.55 -8.97 12.34
N VAL A 108 10.02 -7.73 12.44
CA VAL A 108 8.59 -7.45 12.46
C VAL A 108 8.27 -6.41 11.41
N VAL A 109 7.33 -6.76 10.52
CA VAL A 109 6.74 -5.84 9.56
C VAL A 109 5.33 -5.50 9.98
N THR A 110 5.00 -4.21 9.97
CA THR A 110 3.69 -3.71 10.40
C THR A 110 2.90 -3.13 9.24
N VAL A 111 1.58 -3.07 9.40
CA VAL A 111 0.67 -2.39 8.48
C VAL A 111 -0.52 -1.82 9.25
N ARG A 112 -1.02 -0.66 8.79
CA ARG A 112 -2.32 -0.13 9.18
C ARG A 112 -3.29 -0.44 8.04
N ALA A 113 -3.93 -1.60 8.09
CA ALA A 113 -4.78 -2.08 7.01
C ALA A 113 -6.14 -1.38 7.04
N SER A 114 -6.72 -1.04 5.87
CA SER A 114 -8.15 -0.74 5.82
C SER A 114 -8.95 -1.95 6.27
N LEU A 115 -10.13 -1.74 6.86
CA LEU A 115 -10.97 -2.84 7.33
C LEU A 115 -11.28 -3.86 6.23
N SER A 116 -11.48 -3.37 5.00
CA SER A 116 -11.69 -4.21 3.80
C SER A 116 -10.47 -5.05 3.40
N ALA A 117 -9.25 -4.64 3.77
CA ALA A 117 -8.01 -5.33 3.41
C ALA A 117 -7.53 -6.34 4.47
N VAL A 118 -8.13 -6.36 5.68
CA VAL A 118 -7.70 -7.24 6.79
C VAL A 118 -7.64 -8.70 6.36
N ALA A 119 -8.69 -9.20 5.71
CA ALA A 119 -8.73 -10.58 5.23
C ALA A 119 -7.64 -10.89 4.19
N ALA A 120 -7.22 -9.90 3.39
CA ALA A 120 -6.11 -10.07 2.46
C ALA A 120 -4.77 -10.17 3.20
N TYR A 121 -4.50 -9.29 4.15
CA TYR A 121 -3.29 -9.32 4.95
C TYR A 121 -3.17 -10.59 5.82
N GLN A 122 -4.28 -11.10 6.34
CA GLN A 122 -4.31 -12.40 7.02
C GLN A 122 -3.81 -13.53 6.10
N ARG A 123 -4.24 -13.56 4.83
CA ARG A 123 -3.72 -14.52 3.84
C ARG A 123 -2.26 -14.31 3.48
N TYR A 124 -1.71 -13.11 3.71
CA TYR A 124 -0.29 -12.82 3.53
C TYR A 124 0.56 -13.20 4.77
N GLY A 125 -0.08 -13.71 5.81
CA GLY A 125 0.56 -14.12 7.07
C GLY A 125 0.69 -13.01 8.11
N PHE A 126 -0.03 -11.90 7.94
CA PHE A 126 -0.14 -10.88 9.00
C PHE A 126 -1.21 -11.28 10.01
N VAL A 127 -0.99 -10.92 11.27
CA VAL A 127 -1.92 -11.12 12.38
C VAL A 127 -2.34 -9.78 12.97
N LEU A 128 -3.49 -9.73 13.64
CA LEU A 128 -3.93 -8.52 14.35
C LEU A 128 -2.96 -8.20 15.49
N SER A 129 -2.55 -6.93 15.62
CA SER A 129 -1.62 -6.48 16.67
C SER A 129 -2.19 -5.41 17.59
N GLY A 130 -3.46 -5.05 17.43
CA GLY A 130 -4.15 -4.09 18.29
C GLY A 130 -5.61 -3.92 17.92
N GLU A 131 -6.27 -2.98 18.58
CA GLU A 131 -7.66 -2.61 18.30
C GLU A 131 -7.77 -1.71 17.05
N VAL A 132 -8.96 -1.65 16.47
CA VAL A 132 -9.26 -0.72 15.37
C VAL A 132 -9.03 0.70 15.84
N GLY A 133 -8.26 1.46 15.06
CA GLY A 133 -7.95 2.86 15.34
C GLY A 133 -8.38 3.78 14.21
N GLU A 134 -8.32 5.08 14.48
CA GLU A 134 -8.55 6.13 13.49
C GLU A 134 -7.37 7.11 13.51
N PHE A 135 -6.90 7.52 12.33
CA PHE A 135 -5.89 8.55 12.20
C PHE A 135 -6.20 9.44 10.99
N ALA A 136 -6.30 10.75 11.22
CA ALA A 136 -6.62 11.74 10.19
C ALA A 136 -7.90 11.39 9.38
N GLY A 137 -8.92 10.85 10.05
CA GLY A 137 -10.18 10.45 9.41
C GLY A 137 -10.11 9.12 8.65
N LEU A 138 -9.01 8.35 8.78
CA LEU A 138 -8.85 7.03 8.18
C LEU A 138 -8.95 5.96 9.26
N VAL A 139 -9.95 5.08 9.16
CA VAL A 139 -10.10 3.92 10.04
C VAL A 139 -9.18 2.80 9.57
N TYR A 140 -8.45 2.20 10.50
CA TYR A 140 -7.50 1.13 10.20
C TYR A 140 -7.47 0.06 11.29
N GLN A 141 -7.08 -1.15 10.89
CA GLN A 141 -6.76 -2.26 11.77
C GLN A 141 -5.23 -2.44 11.79
N PRO A 142 -4.57 -2.24 12.96
CA PRO A 142 -3.16 -2.60 13.13
C PRO A 142 -2.95 -4.11 12.91
N MET A 143 -1.98 -4.44 12.08
CA MET A 143 -1.54 -5.81 11.86
C MET A 143 -0.02 -5.88 11.76
N GLU A 144 0.55 -7.05 12.09
CA GLU A 144 1.98 -7.30 12.00
C GLU A 144 2.28 -8.70 11.45
N LYS A 145 3.48 -8.88 10.90
CA LYS A 145 4.01 -10.16 10.44
C LYS A 145 5.44 -10.28 10.95
N ARG A 146 5.72 -11.37 11.65
CA ARG A 146 7.10 -11.74 12.01
C ARG A 146 7.79 -12.38 10.82
N LEU A 147 9.03 -11.98 10.59
CA LEU A 147 9.92 -12.55 9.59
C LEU A 147 10.97 -13.42 10.27
N HIS A 148 11.42 -14.44 9.56
CA HIS A 148 12.58 -15.24 9.95
C HIS A 148 13.73 -14.79 9.03
N ILE A 149 14.38 -13.69 9.39
CA ILE A 149 15.53 -13.13 8.66
C ILE A 149 16.86 -13.53 9.30
#